data_AF-A0AAV1GRM7-F1
#
_entry.id   AF-A0AAV1GRM7-F1
#
_cell.length_a   1.000
_cell.length_b   1.000
_cell.length_c   1.000
_cell.angle_alpha   90.00
_cell.angle_beta   90.00
_cell.angle_gamma   90.00
#
_symmetry.space_group_name_H-M   'P 1'
#
loop_
_entity.id
_entity.type
_entity.pdbx_description
1 polymer ?
#
loop_
_entity_poly.entity_id
_entity_poly.type
_entity_poly.pdbx_seq_one_letter_code
_entity_poly.pdbx_strand_id
1 'polypeptide(L)'
;MEFHPPPPPVSVKGGVPNMLAFFTTPAFFWRPVGVMQAMIRCPNANCPAPLGEYLQKKGFGSYARQVCGVQYNYTLLTEKLICPHCQKTRQAQGDAEDEDEDGHMQYT
;
A
#
# COMPACT_ATOMS: atom_id res chain seq x y z
N MET A 1 34.67 -13.02 6.19
CA MET A 1 34.04 -11.72 5.87
C MET A 1 33.11 -11.99 4.70
N GLU A 2 31.80 -11.95 4.93
CA GLU A 2 30.81 -12.23 3.88
C GLU A 2 30.37 -10.91 3.27
N PHE A 3 30.52 -10.78 1.95
CA PHE A 3 30.16 -9.60 1.19
C PHE A 3 28.99 -9.95 0.27
N HIS A 4 27.85 -9.29 0.47
CA HIS A 4 26.63 -9.49 -0.31
C HIS A 4 26.33 -8.20 -1.09
N PRO A 5 26.98 -7.99 -2.25
CA PRO A 5 26.72 -6.79 -3.04
C PRO A 5 25.26 -6.82 -3.53
N PRO A 6 24.60 -5.65 -3.61
CA PRO A 6 23.26 -5.58 -4.19
C PRO A 6 23.28 -6.04 -5.65
N PRO A 7 22.14 -6.53 -6.19
CA PRO A 7 22.04 -6.89 -7.59
C PRO A 7 22.44 -5.70 -8.49
N PRO A 8 23.26 -5.91 -9.54
CA PRO A 8 23.62 -4.85 -10.44
C PRO A 8 22.37 -4.30 -11.15
N PRO A 9 22.25 -2.97 -11.32
CA PRO A 9 21.13 -2.37 -12.04
C PRO A 9 21.08 -2.91 -13.46
N VAL A 10 19.92 -3.42 -13.87
CA VAL A 10 19.75 -4.01 -15.20
C VAL A 10 19.58 -2.88 -16.21
N SER A 11 20.59 -2.67 -17.06
CA SER A 11 20.50 -1.68 -18.15
C SER A 11 19.85 -2.34 -19.36
N VAL A 12 18.70 -1.84 -19.80
CA VAL A 12 18.10 -2.25 -21.08
C VAL A 12 18.79 -1.46 -22.20
N LYS A 13 19.54 -2.14 -23.08
CA LYS A 13 20.15 -1.55 -24.28
C LYS A 13 19.65 -2.29 -25.52
N GLY A 14 19.34 -1.56 -26.60
CA GLY A 14 19.06 -2.12 -27.92
C GLY A 14 17.61 -2.05 -28.42
N GLY A 15 16.70 -1.36 -27.72
CA GLY A 15 15.33 -1.14 -28.19
C GLY A 15 14.43 -0.52 -27.11
N VAL A 16 13.19 -0.16 -27.48
CA VAL A 16 12.16 0.22 -26.50
C VAL A 16 11.91 -1.00 -25.61
N PRO A 17 12.09 -0.92 -24.28
CA PRO A 17 11.87 -2.05 -23.40
C PRO A 17 10.43 -2.55 -23.55
N ASN A 18 10.23 -3.87 -23.58
CA ASN A 18 8.88 -4.41 -23.51
C ASN A 18 8.24 -4.01 -22.17
N MET A 19 6.90 -4.02 -22.07
CA MET A 19 6.21 -3.64 -20.82
C MET A 19 6.73 -4.43 -19.60
N LEU A 20 7.11 -5.69 -19.77
CA LEU A 20 7.64 -6.54 -18.70
C LEU A 20 9.02 -6.10 -18.19
N ALA A 21 9.81 -5.41 -19.01
CA ALA A 21 11.11 -4.88 -18.62
C ALA A 21 11.00 -3.69 -17.63
N PHE A 22 9.83 -3.06 -17.52
CA PHE A 22 9.54 -2.07 -16.48
C PHE A 22 9.11 -2.72 -15.14
N PHE A 23 8.75 -4.01 -15.15
CA PHE A 23 8.38 -4.79 -13.96
C PHE A 23 9.52 -5.70 -13.49
N THR A 24 10.77 -5.28 -13.66
CA THR A 24 11.96 -6.04 -13.25
C THR A 24 12.12 -6.19 -11.74
N THR A 25 11.46 -5.33 -10.96
CA THR A 25 11.38 -5.48 -9.50
C THR A 25 10.01 -6.05 -9.14
N PRO A 26 9.93 -7.23 -8.51
CA PRO A 26 8.65 -7.81 -8.14
C PRO A 26 7.91 -6.85 -7.20
N ALA A 27 6.68 -6.49 -7.58
CA ALA A 27 5.79 -5.69 -6.76
C ALA A 27 4.97 -6.61 -5.87
N PHE A 28 4.98 -6.34 -4.56
CA PHE A 28 4.14 -7.03 -3.60
C PHE A 28 3.02 -6.11 -3.13
N PHE A 29 1.78 -6.55 -3.31
CA PHE A 29 0.60 -5.84 -2.85
C PHE A 29 0.15 -6.44 -1.51
N TRP A 30 0.48 -5.76 -0.42
CA TRP A 30 0.01 -6.16 0.90
C TRP A 30 -1.44 -5.72 1.08
N ARG A 31 -2.35 -6.69 1.00
CA ARG A 31 -3.81 -6.49 1.02
C ARG A 31 -4.49 -7.31 2.12
N PRO A 32 -4.26 -6.93 3.39
CA PRO A 32 -4.78 -7.69 4.51
C PRO A 32 -6.30 -7.78 4.52
N VAL A 33 -7.03 -6.73 4.14
CA VAL A 33 -8.51 -6.79 4.16
C VAL A 33 -9.04 -7.22 2.79
N GLY A 34 -8.54 -6.62 1.70
CA GLY A 34 -9.09 -6.84 0.37
C GLY A 34 -8.82 -8.21 -0.25
N VAL A 35 -7.76 -8.90 0.19
CA VAL A 35 -7.41 -10.25 -0.30
C VAL A 35 -7.37 -11.26 0.84
N MET A 36 -6.69 -10.95 1.94
CA MET A 36 -6.52 -11.91 3.04
C MET A 36 -7.73 -11.95 3.99
N GLN A 37 -8.69 -11.03 3.86
CA GLN A 37 -9.89 -10.94 4.70
C GLN A 37 -9.59 -10.85 6.21
N ALA A 38 -8.45 -10.25 6.57
CA ALA A 38 -8.02 -10.06 7.94
C ALA A 38 -8.97 -9.10 8.67
N MET A 39 -9.40 -9.51 9.87
CA MET A 39 -10.23 -8.71 10.76
C MET A 39 -9.35 -7.81 11.65
N ILE A 40 -9.04 -6.61 11.16
CA ILE A 40 -8.12 -5.67 11.83
C ILE A 40 -8.92 -4.63 12.63
N ARG A 41 -8.65 -4.52 13.94
CA ARG A 41 -9.27 -3.51 14.80
C ARG A 41 -8.58 -2.14 14.64
N CYS A 42 -9.31 -1.06 14.93
CA CYS A 42 -8.72 0.27 14.91
C CYS A 42 -7.65 0.42 16.00
N PRO A 43 -6.43 0.89 15.68
CA PRO A 43 -5.37 1.09 16.68
C PRO A 43 -5.56 2.34 17.54
N ASN A 44 -6.51 3.22 17.20
CA ASN A 44 -6.83 4.38 18.01
C ASN A 44 -7.45 3.95 19.35
N ALA A 45 -6.78 4.20 20.46
CA ALA A 45 -7.25 3.85 21.80
C ALA A 45 -8.59 4.53 22.17
N ASN A 46 -8.86 5.70 21.60
CA ASN A 46 -10.09 6.47 21.81
C ASN A 46 -11.07 6.31 20.64
N CYS A 47 -11.00 5.19 19.90
CA CYS A 47 -11.89 4.93 18.78
C CYS A 47 -13.34 4.79 19.29
N PRO A 48 -14.32 5.51 18.70
CA PRO A 48 -15.73 5.40 19.11
C PRO A 48 -16.42 4.16 18.49
N ALA A 49 -15.68 3.28 17.81
CA ALA A 49 -16.24 2.10 17.20
C ALA A 49 -16.70 1.09 18.27
N PRO A 50 -17.90 0.49 18.12
CA PRO A 50 -18.32 -0.63 18.93
C PRO A 50 -17.35 -1.82 18.90
N LEU A 51 -17.45 -2.69 19.90
CA LEU A 51 -16.76 -3.97 19.90
C LEU A 51 -17.22 -4.81 18.68
N GLY A 52 -16.25 -5.37 17.95
CA GLY A 52 -16.53 -6.20 16.77
C GLY A 52 -16.49 -5.44 15.44
N GLU A 53 -16.26 -4.12 15.45
CA GLU A 53 -16.01 -3.36 14.24
C GLU A 53 -14.54 -3.43 13.80
N TYR A 54 -14.33 -3.50 12.48
CA TYR A 54 -13.01 -3.65 11.86
C TYR A 54 -12.74 -2.55 10.84
N LEU A 55 -11.46 -2.35 10.54
CA LEU A 55 -11.02 -1.44 9.50
C LEU A 55 -11.50 -1.91 8.12
N GLN A 56 -11.87 -0.95 7.27
CA GLN A 56 -12.31 -1.17 5.89
C GLN A 56 -11.22 -0.78 4.90
N LYS A 57 -11.20 -1.39 3.72
CA LYS A 57 -10.29 -0.98 2.63
C LYS A 57 -10.68 0.42 2.11
N LYS A 58 -9.70 1.32 1.96
CA LYS A 58 -9.85 2.66 1.33
C LYS A 58 -9.06 2.79 0.01
N GLY A 59 -8.17 1.85 -0.31
CA GLY A 59 -7.35 1.90 -1.54
C GLY A 59 -5.92 1.55 -1.24
N PHE A 60 -4.96 2.26 -1.83
CA PHE A 60 -3.54 2.12 -1.55
C PHE A 60 -2.97 3.40 -0.93
N GLY A 61 -1.82 3.29 -0.27
CA GLY A 61 -1.07 4.47 0.14
C GLY A 61 -0.54 5.24 -1.07
N SER A 62 -0.29 6.54 -0.91
CA SER A 62 0.23 7.42 -1.96
C SER A 62 1.69 7.16 -2.35
N TYR A 63 2.34 6.18 -1.72
CA TYR A 63 3.73 5.83 -1.99
C TYR A 63 3.97 4.33 -1.83
N ALA A 64 4.88 3.81 -2.65
CA ALA A 64 5.41 2.46 -2.53
C ALA A 64 6.76 2.48 -1.78
N ARG A 65 7.09 1.38 -1.10
CA ARG A 65 8.35 1.23 -0.35
C ARG A 65 9.20 0.13 -0.95
N GLN A 66 10.51 0.31 -1.03
CA GLN A 66 11.42 -0.80 -1.31
C GLN A 66 11.67 -1.59 -0.02
N VAL A 67 11.50 -2.91 -0.07
CA VAL A 67 11.69 -3.83 1.06
C VAL A 67 12.72 -4.88 0.67
N CYS A 68 13.74 -5.06 1.51
CA CYS A 68 14.73 -6.11 1.32
C CYS A 68 14.14 -7.47 1.72
N GLY A 69 13.99 -8.36 0.76
CA GLY A 69 13.70 -9.77 0.99
C GLY A 69 14.98 -10.61 1.05
N VAL A 70 14.83 -11.86 1.49
CA VAL A 70 15.95 -12.82 1.59
C VAL A 70 16.58 -13.10 0.21
N GLN A 71 15.77 -13.16 -0.84
CA GLN A 71 16.22 -13.46 -2.21
C GLN A 71 16.22 -12.23 -3.12
N TYR A 72 15.28 -11.31 -2.95
CA TYR A 72 15.08 -10.16 -3.81
C TYR A 72 14.64 -8.94 -3.01
N ASN A 73 14.92 -7.75 -3.55
CA ASN A 73 14.25 -6.53 -3.12
C ASN A 73 12.88 -6.46 -3.79
N TYR A 74 11.87 -6.05 -3.04
CA TYR A 74 10.50 -5.92 -3.52
C TYR A 74 10.03 -4.48 -3.43
N THR A 75 9.22 -4.06 -4.38
CA THR A 75 8.43 -2.83 -4.24
C THR A 75 7.12 -3.19 -3.54
N LEU A 76 6.95 -2.75 -2.30
CA LEU A 76 5.77 -3.00 -1.48
C LEU A 76 4.77 -1.85 -1.61
N LEU A 77 3.55 -2.16 -2.08
CA LEU A 77 2.39 -1.29 -1.96
C LEU A 77 1.49 -1.83 -0.85
N THR A 78 1.09 -0.96 0.08
CA THR A 78 0.23 -1.32 1.21
C THR A 78 -1.18 -0.82 1.00
N GLU A 79 -2.16 -1.69 1.21
CA GLU A 79 -3.58 -1.32 1.25
C GLU A 79 -3.81 -0.29 2.37
N LYS A 80 -4.36 0.86 1.99
CA LYS A 80 -4.81 1.89 2.93
C LYS A 80 -6.10 1.41 3.56
N LEU A 81 -6.13 1.37 4.88
CA LEU A 81 -7.30 1.01 5.66
C LEU A 81 -7.89 2.23 6.35
N ILE A 82 -9.20 2.22 6.56
CA ILE A 82 -9.93 3.29 7.23
C ILE A 82 -10.83 2.76 8.34
N CYS A 83 -10.87 3.50 9.44
CA CYS A 83 -11.90 3.34 10.45
C CYS A 83 -13.05 4.32 10.12
N PRO A 84 -14.25 3.83 9.75
CA PRO A 84 -15.36 4.70 9.39
C PRO A 84 -15.82 5.57 10.57
N HIS A 85 -15.66 5.09 11.80
CA HIS A 85 -16.01 5.84 13.00
C HIS A 85 -15.06 7.01 13.25
N CYS A 86 -13.74 6.78 13.23
CA CYS A 86 -12.78 7.87 13.36
C CYS A 86 -12.85 8.88 12.20
N GLN A 87 -13.14 8.41 10.98
CA GLN A 87 -13.31 9.32 9.85
C GLN A 87 -14.48 10.28 10.09
N LYS A 88 -15.65 9.76 10.49
CA LYS A 88 -16.82 10.58 10.82
C LYS A 88 -16.54 11.56 11.95
N THR A 89 -15.82 11.15 13.00
CA THR A 89 -15.45 12.04 14.10
C THR A 89 -14.58 13.21 13.63
N ARG A 90 -13.54 12.95 12.81
CA ARG A 90 -12.69 14.02 12.25
C ARG A 90 -13.46 14.97 11.34
N GLN A 91 -14.34 14.43 10.49
CA GLN A 91 -15.20 15.24 9.63
C GLN A 91 -16.14 16.14 10.44
N ALA A 92 -16.68 15.64 11.56
CA ALA A 92 -17.50 16.44 12.46
C ALA A 92 -16.69 17.51 13.22
N GLN A 93 -15.38 17.33 13.38
CA GLN A 93 -14.47 18.27 14.04
C GLN A 93 -13.86 19.32 13.09
N GLY A 94 -14.12 19.23 11.78
CA GLY A 94 -13.65 20.21 10.79
C GLY A 94 -12.24 19.97 10.25
N ASP A 95 -11.59 18.85 10.61
CA ASP A 95 -10.27 18.46 10.11
C ASP A 95 -10.37 17.78 8.73
N ALA A 96 -10.90 18.51 7.74
CA ALA A 96 -11.11 18.00 6.39
C ALA A 96 -9.88 18.28 5.51
N GLU A 97 -8.80 17.53 5.70
CA GLU A 97 -7.77 17.30 4.68
C GLU A 97 -7.89 15.85 4.18
N ASP A 98 -8.87 15.58 3.32
CA ASP A 98 -8.81 14.44 2.39
C ASP A 98 -8.48 15.05 1.02
N GLU A 99 -7.19 15.21 0.72
CA GLU A 99 -6.73 15.34 -0.67
C GLU A 99 -6.96 13.99 -1.35
N ASP A 100 -8.18 13.78 -1.85
CA ASP A 100 -8.49 12.74 -2.82
C ASP A 100 -7.94 13.19 -4.19
N GLU A 101 -6.61 13.24 -4.36
CA GLU A 101 -5.98 13.15 -5.68
C GLU A 101 -5.78 11.67 -6.04
N ASP A 102 -6.89 10.96 -6.27
CA ASP A 102 -6.87 9.70 -7.00
C ASP A 102 -7.77 9.85 -8.21
N GLY A 103 -7.14 10.34 -9.28
CA GLY A 103 -7.68 10.33 -10.63
C GLY A 103 -8.27 8.94 -10.94
N HIS A 104 -9.50 9.00 -11.43
CA HIS A 104 -10.35 7.90 -11.87
C HIS A 104 -9.63 6.99 -12.88
N MET A 105 -8.78 6.07 -12.43
CA MET A 105 -8.16 5.06 -13.29
C MET A 105 -9.07 3.82 -13.30
N GLN A 106 -10.17 3.94 -14.07
CA GLN A 106 -10.92 2.79 -14.58
C GLN A 106 -9.97 1.96 -15.45
N TYR A 107 -9.58 0.79 -14.97
CA TYR A 107 -8.99 -0.23 -15.84
C TYR A 107 -10.13 -1.05 -16.44
N THR A 108 -10.39 -0.80 -17.73
CA THR A 108 -11.01 -1.75 -18.67
C THR A 108 -10.02 -2.83 -19.06
#